data_AF-B0CW61-F1
#
_entry.id   AF-B0CW61-F1
#
_cell.length_a   1.000
_cell.length_b   1.000
_cell.length_c   1.000
_cell.angle_alpha   90.00
_cell.angle_beta   90.00
_cell.angle_gamma   90.00
#
_symmetry.space_group_name_H-M   'P 1'
#
loop_
_entity.id
_entity.type
_entity.pdbx_description
1 polymer ?
#
loop_
_entity_poly.entity_id
_entity_poly.type
_entity_poly.pdbx_seq_one_letter_code
_entity_poly.pdbx_strand_id
1 'polypeptide(L)'
;MTGSNQTDQEVKFTDSLHVEWAKGRAHMMRWKEEFLLVQEEMRHVIEYLNWRAAWWYEWSSLRTHADATVSSGISGYTNKQAAICSWIAEQCAQYWLPRLGSKGITPSWASHFLTVLNLPLVVPPSSNVDNEAEVDLEVAEEDEMYLDDDGDEDFDSDD
;
A
#
# COMPACT_ATOMS: atom_id res chain seq x y z
N MET A 1 50.98 -21.92 4.25
CA MET A 1 50.39 -20.97 3.28
C MET A 1 48.90 -21.24 3.00
N THR A 2 48.19 -22.04 3.80
CA THR A 2 46.76 -22.38 3.60
C THR A 2 45.78 -21.47 4.35
N GLY A 3 46.23 -20.66 5.31
CA GLY A 3 45.34 -19.83 6.15
C GLY A 3 44.68 -18.65 5.43
N SER A 4 45.38 -17.99 4.50
CA SER A 4 44.87 -16.78 3.83
C SER A 4 43.70 -17.04 2.87
N ASN A 5 43.61 -18.23 2.26
CA ASN A 5 42.51 -18.58 1.36
C ASN A 5 41.23 -18.95 2.12
N GLN A 6 41.36 -19.43 3.36
CA GLN A 6 40.22 -19.80 4.20
C GLN A 6 39.47 -18.55 4.67
N THR A 7 40.22 -17.51 5.07
CA THR A 7 39.68 -16.22 5.52
C THR A 7 39.01 -15.46 4.37
N ASP A 8 39.60 -15.46 3.17
CA ASP A 8 39.00 -14.80 1.99
C ASP A 8 37.68 -15.46 1.56
N GLN A 9 37.55 -16.78 1.73
CA GLN A 9 36.30 -17.49 1.45
C GLN A 9 35.23 -17.19 2.51
N GLU A 10 35.63 -17.08 3.78
CA GLU A 10 34.75 -16.71 4.88
C GLU A 10 34.20 -15.30 4.72
N VAL A 11 35.05 -14.32 4.40
CA VAL A 11 34.65 -12.92 4.13
C VAL A 11 33.68 -12.83 2.94
N LYS A 12 33.96 -13.53 1.84
CA LYS A 12 33.05 -13.55 0.68
C LYS A 12 31.71 -14.19 1.01
N PHE A 13 31.70 -15.20 1.87
CA PHE A 13 30.47 -15.85 2.31
C PHE A 13 29.65 -14.92 3.22
N THR A 14 30.29 -14.25 4.18
CA THR A 14 29.61 -13.26 5.04
C THR A 14 29.08 -12.08 4.24
N ASP A 15 29.85 -11.58 3.27
CA ASP A 15 29.42 -10.50 2.37
C ASP A 15 28.21 -10.93 1.52
N SER A 16 28.26 -12.14 0.96
CA SER A 16 27.12 -12.68 0.22
C SER A 16 25.88 -12.81 1.10
N LEU A 17 26.05 -13.20 2.37
CA LEU A 17 24.94 -13.29 3.32
C LEU A 17 24.34 -11.92 3.65
N HIS A 18 25.19 -10.91 3.88
CA HIS A 18 24.75 -9.53 4.13
C HIS A 18 24.00 -8.95 2.95
N VAL A 19 24.47 -9.21 1.71
CA VAL A 19 23.79 -8.78 0.49
C VAL A 19 22.41 -9.44 0.38
N GLU A 20 22.29 -10.74 0.60
CA GLU A 20 21.00 -11.43 0.54
C GLU A 20 20.05 -10.98 1.66
N TRP A 21 20.57 -10.72 2.86
CA TRP A 21 19.78 -10.14 3.94
C TRP A 21 19.29 -8.73 3.60
N ALA A 22 20.17 -7.87 3.08
CA ALA A 22 19.81 -6.50 2.69
C ALA A 22 18.75 -6.50 1.59
N LYS A 23 18.85 -7.41 0.60
CA LYS A 23 17.83 -7.61 -0.43
C LYS A 23 16.50 -8.07 0.17
N GLY A 24 16.53 -9.08 1.04
CA GLY A 24 15.33 -9.59 1.72
C GLY A 24 14.63 -8.51 2.54
N ARG A 25 15.40 -7.72 3.29
CA ARG A 25 14.91 -6.57 4.06
C ARG A 25 14.32 -5.48 3.15
N ALA A 26 14.99 -5.14 2.04
CA ALA A 26 14.48 -4.18 1.08
C ALA A 26 13.15 -4.64 0.43
N HIS A 27 13.03 -5.93 0.09
CA HIS A 27 11.77 -6.50 -0.40
C HIS A 27 10.65 -6.45 0.64
N MET A 28 10.94 -6.83 1.89
CA MET A 28 9.95 -6.75 2.98
C MET A 28 9.45 -5.32 3.16
N MET A 29 10.36 -4.33 3.20
CA MET A 29 9.99 -2.92 3.32
C MET A 29 9.13 -2.46 2.14
N ARG A 30 9.51 -2.81 0.91
CA ARG A 30 8.72 -2.50 -0.29
C ARG A 30 7.33 -3.13 -0.24
N TRP A 31 7.22 -4.41 0.13
CA TRP A 31 5.93 -5.09 0.21
C TRP A 31 5.03 -4.49 1.28
N LYS A 32 5.60 -4.04 2.41
CA LYS A 32 4.86 -3.32 3.43
C LYS A 32 4.28 -2.01 2.88
N GLU A 33 5.05 -1.26 2.09
CA GLU A 33 4.58 -0.04 1.42
C GLU A 33 3.47 -0.36 0.40
N GLU A 34 3.70 -1.32 -0.49
CA GLU A 34 2.72 -1.73 -1.50
C GLU A 34 1.39 -2.18 -0.88
N PHE A 35 1.45 -2.90 0.25
CA PHE A 35 0.26 -3.31 0.98
C PHE A 35 -0.58 -2.12 1.46
N LEU A 36 0.07 -1.07 1.98
CA LEU A 36 -0.62 0.15 2.40
C LEU A 36 -1.17 0.93 1.19
N LEU A 37 -0.38 1.03 0.12
CA LEU A 37 -0.79 1.70 -1.13
C LEU A 37 -2.02 1.05 -1.74
N VAL A 38 -2.08 -0.28 -1.81
CA VAL A 38 -3.24 -0.98 -2.39
C VAL A 38 -4.52 -0.70 -1.60
N GLN A 39 -4.44 -0.66 -0.26
CA GLN A 39 -5.62 -0.31 0.55
C GLN A 39 -6.08 1.13 0.30
N GLU A 40 -5.14 2.03 0.10
CA GLU A 40 -5.44 3.43 -0.19
C GLU A 40 -6.00 3.62 -1.60
N GLU A 41 -5.48 2.90 -2.59
CA GLU A 41 -6.03 2.89 -3.95
C GLU A 41 -7.47 2.36 -3.98
N MET A 42 -7.78 1.32 -3.19
CA MET A 42 -9.17 0.87 -3.02
C MET A 42 -10.07 2.00 -2.49
N ARG A 43 -9.60 2.77 -1.50
CA ARG A 43 -10.33 3.94 -1.00
C ARG A 43 -10.52 4.99 -2.09
N HIS A 44 -9.44 5.34 -2.79
CA HIS A 44 -9.45 6.36 -3.83
C HIS A 44 -10.42 6.02 -4.96
N VAL A 45 -10.48 4.76 -5.40
CA VAL A 45 -11.44 4.35 -6.44
C VAL A 45 -12.88 4.64 -6.02
N ILE A 46 -13.24 4.31 -4.77
CA ILE A 46 -14.61 4.50 -4.28
C ILE A 46 -14.91 6.00 -4.11
N GLU A 47 -14.00 6.75 -3.50
CA GLU A 47 -14.16 8.20 -3.31
C GLU A 47 -14.26 8.95 -4.64
N TYR A 48 -13.41 8.59 -5.61
CA TYR A 48 -13.46 9.16 -6.95
C TYR A 48 -14.82 8.91 -7.62
N LEU A 49 -15.36 7.70 -7.50
CA LEU A 49 -16.66 7.36 -8.09
C LEU A 49 -17.82 8.12 -7.41
N ASN A 50 -17.78 8.26 -6.07
CA ASN A 50 -18.77 9.06 -5.33
C ASN A 50 -18.70 10.54 -5.70
N TRP A 51 -17.49 11.11 -5.72
CA TRP A 51 -17.27 12.46 -6.19
C TRP A 51 -17.77 12.64 -7.62
N ARG A 52 -17.50 11.67 -8.50
CA ARG A 52 -17.93 11.72 -9.89
C ARG A 52 -19.46 11.66 -10.02
N ALA A 53 -20.12 10.87 -9.18
CA ALA A 53 -21.58 10.82 -9.12
C ALA A 53 -22.18 12.17 -8.70
N ALA A 54 -21.64 12.78 -7.64
CA ALA A 54 -22.02 14.13 -7.20
C ALA A 54 -21.80 15.17 -8.30
N TRP A 55 -20.65 15.11 -8.98
CA TRP A 55 -20.33 15.99 -10.09
C TRP A 55 -21.34 15.88 -11.25
N TRP A 56 -21.83 14.68 -11.58
CA TRP A 56 -22.87 14.52 -12.60
C TRP A 56 -24.19 15.19 -12.20
N TYR A 57 -24.58 15.13 -10.92
CA TYR A 57 -25.77 15.82 -10.42
C TYR A 57 -25.64 17.34 -10.52
N GLU A 58 -24.50 17.88 -10.10
CA GLU A 58 -24.19 19.32 -10.24
C GLU A 58 -24.17 19.74 -11.70
N TRP A 59 -23.58 18.93 -12.59
CA TRP A 59 -23.49 19.27 -14.01
C TRP A 59 -24.85 19.43 -14.69
N SER A 60 -25.86 18.70 -14.22
CA SER A 60 -27.25 18.82 -14.70
C SER A 60 -27.86 20.19 -14.38
N SER A 61 -27.50 20.79 -13.24
CA SER A 61 -28.07 22.06 -12.78
C SER A 61 -27.37 23.29 -13.38
N LEU A 62 -26.12 23.14 -13.85
CA LEU A 62 -25.36 24.25 -14.45
C LEU A 62 -25.80 24.60 -15.89
N ARG A 63 -26.47 23.70 -16.62
CA ARG A 63 -26.88 23.93 -18.02
C ARG A 63 -28.34 24.36 -18.13
N THR A 64 -28.62 25.59 -17.69
CA THR A 64 -29.95 26.21 -17.69
C THR A 64 -30.35 26.86 -19.02
N HIS A 65 -29.42 27.05 -19.97
CA HIS A 65 -29.66 27.80 -21.22
C HIS A 65 -30.11 26.94 -22.42
N ALA A 66 -30.60 25.72 -22.21
CA ALA A 66 -31.03 24.82 -23.29
C ALA A 66 -32.57 24.74 -23.40
N ASP A 67 -33.08 24.44 -24.60
CA ASP A 67 -34.49 24.14 -24.83
C ASP A 67 -35.00 23.05 -23.86
N ALA A 68 -36.29 23.09 -23.50
CA ALA A 68 -36.87 22.21 -22.49
C ALA A 68 -36.67 20.71 -22.81
N THR A 69 -36.77 20.34 -24.09
CA THR A 69 -36.55 18.96 -24.57
C THR A 69 -35.10 18.52 -24.35
N VAL A 70 -34.14 19.41 -24.65
CA VAL A 70 -32.70 19.16 -24.49
C VAL A 70 -32.33 19.10 -23.01
N SER A 71 -32.88 19.99 -22.19
CA SER A 71 -32.70 20.02 -20.73
C SER A 71 -33.20 18.72 -20.08
N SER A 72 -34.36 18.20 -20.51
CA SER A 72 -34.87 16.91 -20.04
C SER A 72 -33.93 15.75 -20.41
N GLY A 73 -33.37 15.75 -21.62
CA GLY A 73 -32.41 14.72 -22.05
C GLY A 73 -31.10 14.76 -21.27
N ILE A 74 -30.56 15.96 -21.02
CA ILE A 74 -29.35 16.17 -20.21
C ILE A 74 -29.60 15.69 -18.78
N SER A 75 -30.72 16.07 -18.17
CA SER A 75 -31.08 15.63 -16.82
C SER A 75 -31.20 14.11 -16.75
N GLY A 76 -31.89 13.48 -17.70
CA GLY A 76 -32.00 12.01 -17.74
C GLY A 76 -30.64 11.31 -17.88
N TYR A 77 -29.77 11.82 -18.75
CA TYR A 77 -28.43 11.26 -18.95
C TYR A 77 -27.53 11.41 -17.72
N THR A 78 -27.49 12.60 -17.14
CA THR A 78 -26.66 12.89 -15.96
C THR A 78 -27.10 12.08 -14.74
N ASN A 79 -28.41 11.96 -14.50
CA ASN A 79 -28.95 11.07 -13.46
C ASN A 79 -28.52 9.62 -13.69
N LYS A 80 -28.58 9.13 -14.94
CA LYS A 80 -28.11 7.78 -15.27
C LYS A 80 -26.61 7.61 -15.01
N GLN A 81 -25.79 8.59 -15.40
CA GLN A 81 -24.34 8.53 -15.17
C GLN A 81 -24.00 8.57 -13.67
N ALA A 82 -24.66 9.43 -12.91
CA ALA A 82 -24.50 9.48 -11.46
C ALA A 82 -24.83 8.13 -10.81
N ALA A 83 -25.98 7.55 -11.16
CA ALA A 83 -26.40 6.25 -10.66
C ALA A 83 -25.42 5.13 -11.01
N ILE A 84 -24.86 5.11 -12.23
CA ILE A 84 -23.84 4.13 -12.62
C ILE A 84 -22.57 4.30 -11.77
N CYS A 85 -22.08 5.53 -11.60
CA CYS A 85 -20.90 5.79 -10.77
C CYS A 85 -21.10 5.32 -9.33
N SER A 86 -22.23 5.68 -8.70
CA SER A 86 -22.57 5.22 -7.35
C SER A 86 -22.66 3.69 -7.29
N TRP A 87 -23.34 3.06 -8.24
CA TRP A 87 -23.45 1.60 -8.27
C TRP A 87 -22.08 0.91 -8.35
N ILE A 88 -21.16 1.37 -9.20
CA ILE A 88 -19.80 0.80 -9.28
C ILE A 88 -19.08 0.96 -7.94
N ALA A 89 -19.20 2.13 -7.29
CA ALA A 89 -18.58 2.40 -6.00
C ALA A 89 -19.05 1.40 -4.93
N GLU A 90 -20.36 1.16 -4.88
CA GLU A 90 -20.98 0.18 -3.98
C GLU A 90 -20.50 -1.25 -4.29
N GLN A 91 -20.45 -1.64 -5.57
CA GLN A 91 -19.98 -2.97 -5.97
C GLN A 91 -18.52 -3.21 -5.61
N CYS A 92 -17.65 -2.21 -5.80
CA CYS A 92 -16.26 -2.25 -5.38
C CYS A 92 -16.13 -2.51 -3.88
N ALA A 93 -16.84 -1.73 -3.06
CA ALA A 93 -16.84 -1.89 -1.61
C ALA A 93 -17.40 -3.25 -1.16
N GLN A 94 -18.53 -3.69 -1.74
CA GLN A 94 -19.12 -5.02 -1.48
C GLN A 94 -18.18 -6.16 -1.85
N TYR A 95 -17.35 -6.00 -2.88
CA TYR A 95 -16.40 -7.03 -3.31
C TYR A 95 -15.13 -7.05 -2.46
N TRP A 96 -14.59 -5.87 -2.10
CA TRP A 96 -13.31 -5.77 -1.38
C TRP A 96 -13.44 -5.99 0.13
N LEU A 97 -14.43 -5.40 0.79
CA LEU A 97 -14.54 -5.44 2.26
C LEU A 97 -14.61 -6.87 2.82
N PRO A 98 -15.42 -7.81 2.28
CA PRO A 98 -15.45 -9.17 2.78
C PRO A 98 -14.12 -9.92 2.57
N ARG A 99 -13.39 -9.63 1.48
CA ARG A 99 -12.10 -10.26 1.20
C ARG A 99 -11.03 -9.77 2.17
N LEU A 100 -11.00 -8.47 2.46
CA LEU A 100 -10.12 -7.89 3.47
C LEU A 100 -10.46 -8.43 4.87
N GLY A 101 -11.75 -8.51 5.22
CA GLY A 101 -12.22 -9.11 6.46
C GLY A 101 -11.81 -10.58 6.61
N SER A 102 -11.87 -11.37 5.55
CA SER A 102 -11.42 -12.77 5.56
C SER A 102 -9.92 -12.94 5.85
N LYS A 103 -9.13 -11.88 5.68
CA LYS A 103 -7.69 -11.82 5.95
C LYS A 103 -7.36 -11.10 7.25
N GLY A 104 -8.36 -10.74 8.06
CA GLY A 104 -8.18 -9.97 9.30
C GLY A 104 -7.80 -8.50 9.06
N ILE A 105 -7.97 -7.98 7.84
CA ILE A 105 -7.62 -6.62 7.48
C ILE A 105 -8.88 -5.75 7.57
N THR A 106 -8.83 -4.73 8.42
CA THR A 106 -9.89 -3.71 8.49
C THR A 106 -9.30 -2.36 8.12
N PRO A 107 -9.47 -1.88 6.87
CA PRO A 107 -8.94 -0.59 6.48
C PRO A 107 -9.73 0.53 7.17
N SER A 108 -9.06 1.64 7.49
CA SER A 108 -9.66 2.79 8.19
C SER A 108 -10.87 3.37 7.47
N TRP A 109 -10.91 3.28 6.14
CA TRP A 109 -12.00 3.77 5.31
C TRP A 109 -13.23 2.85 5.30
N ALA A 110 -13.10 1.58 5.73
CA ALA A 110 -14.21 0.62 5.69
C ALA A 110 -15.45 1.11 6.44
N SER A 111 -15.26 1.78 7.58
CA SER A 111 -16.35 2.25 8.44
C SER A 111 -17.36 3.13 7.68
N HIS A 112 -16.87 4.04 6.83
CA HIS A 112 -17.73 4.93 6.05
C HIS A 112 -18.66 4.15 5.11
N PHE A 113 -18.14 3.13 4.43
CA PHE A 113 -18.93 2.37 3.47
C PHE A 113 -19.77 1.28 4.12
N LEU A 114 -19.33 0.68 5.22
CA LEU A 114 -20.14 -0.28 5.98
C LEU A 114 -21.44 0.36 6.48
N THR A 115 -21.38 1.61 6.95
CA THR A 115 -22.57 2.37 7.35
C THR A 115 -23.48 2.68 6.16
N VAL A 116 -22.92 3.10 5.02
CA VAL A 116 -23.71 3.46 3.83
C VAL A 116 -24.36 2.25 3.16
N LEU A 117 -23.66 1.10 3.14
CA LEU A 117 -24.09 -0.10 2.43
C LEU A 117 -24.97 -1.05 3.27
N ASN A 118 -25.16 -0.77 4.56
CA ASN A 118 -25.80 -1.69 5.52
C ASN A 118 -25.25 -3.14 5.43
N LEU A 119 -23.95 -3.28 5.13
CA LEU A 119 -23.33 -4.59 4.94
C LEU A 119 -23.09 -5.24 6.31
N PRO A 120 -23.44 -6.51 6.53
CA PRO A 120 -23.21 -7.16 7.82
C PRO A 120 -21.70 -7.21 8.10
N LEU A 121 -21.30 -6.62 9.23
CA LEU A 121 -19.98 -6.82 9.83
C LEU A 121 -19.78 -8.34 10.02
N VAL A 122 -18.97 -8.96 9.17
CA VAL A 122 -18.51 -10.33 9.41
C VAL A 122 -17.62 -10.25 10.64
N VAL A 123 -18.20 -10.57 11.80
CA VAL A 123 -17.47 -10.69 13.05
C VAL A 123 -16.44 -11.81 12.84
N PRO A 124 -15.13 -11.53 13.00
CA PRO A 124 -14.13 -12.57 12.89
C PRO A 124 -14.44 -13.66 13.93
N PRO A 125 -14.29 -14.95 13.59
CA PRO A 125 -14.47 -16.01 14.57
C PRO A 125 -13.53 -15.76 15.74
N SER A 126 -14.09 -15.78 16.95
CA SER A 126 -13.35 -15.64 18.21
C SER A 126 -12.07 -16.48 18.18
N SER A 127 -10.97 -15.78 18.42
CA SER A 127 -9.64 -16.25 18.72
C SER A 127 -9.56 -17.64 19.37
N ASN A 128 -8.89 -18.58 18.70
CA ASN A 128 -7.91 -19.41 19.38
C ASN A 128 -6.54 -18.79 19.06
N VAL A 129 -6.02 -18.04 20.04
CA VAL A 129 -4.66 -17.51 20.02
C VAL A 129 -3.75 -18.70 20.33
N ASP A 130 -3.27 -19.38 19.30
CA ASP A 130 -2.03 -20.13 19.45
C ASP A 130 -0.91 -19.09 19.43
N ASN A 131 -0.31 -18.91 20.60
CA ASN A 131 0.85 -18.06 20.86
C ASN A 131 1.97 -18.38 19.86
N GLU A 132 2.11 -17.59 18.81
CA GLU A 132 3.41 -17.40 18.18
C GLU A 132 4.03 -16.17 18.83
N ALA A 133 5.12 -16.43 19.55
CA ALA A 133 5.89 -15.46 20.28
C ALA A 133 6.18 -14.24 19.41
N GLU A 134 5.77 -13.08 19.91
CA GLU A 134 6.27 -11.79 19.48
C GLU A 134 7.78 -11.80 19.74
N VAL A 135 8.57 -12.06 18.69
CA VAL A 135 10.01 -11.84 18.74
C VAL A 135 10.20 -10.34 18.63
N ASP A 136 10.20 -9.68 19.77
CA ASP A 136 10.70 -8.33 19.92
C ASP A 136 12.21 -8.38 19.62
N LEU A 137 12.54 -8.18 18.35
CA LEU A 137 13.91 -7.95 17.93
C LEU A 137 14.24 -6.52 18.35
N GLU A 138 14.68 -6.38 19.59
CA GLU A 138 15.46 -5.23 20.04
C GLU A 138 16.57 -5.01 18.99
N VAL A 139 16.39 -3.95 18.21
CA VAL A 139 17.40 -3.49 17.26
C VAL A 139 18.52 -2.93 18.12
N ALA A 140 19.55 -3.75 18.36
CA ALA A 140 20.82 -3.25 18.85
C ALA A 140 21.31 -2.19 17.86
N GLU A 141 21.33 -0.93 18.29
CA GLU A 141 22.15 0.09 17.66
C GLU A 141 23.60 -0.33 17.87
N GLU A 142 24.16 -1.11 16.95
CA GLU A 142 25.60 -1.30 16.87
C GLU A 142 26.18 -0.08 16.15
N ASP A 143 26.87 0.74 16.95
CA ASP A 143 27.67 1.87 16.50
C ASP A 143 28.51 1.50 15.28
N GLU A 144 28.34 2.24 14.18
CA GLU A 144 29.26 2.21 13.04
C GLU A 144 30.65 2.66 13.51
N MET A 145 31.52 1.71 13.84
CA MET A 145 32.94 1.95 14.02
C MET A 145 33.58 2.12 12.63
N TYR A 146 33.69 3.37 12.17
CA TYR A 146 34.51 3.73 11.02
C TYR A 146 35.94 3.21 11.25
N LEU A 147 36.37 2.26 10.41
CA LEU A 147 37.78 1.92 10.28
C LEU A 147 38.44 3.04 9.47
N ASP A 148 39.28 3.84 10.13
CA ASP A 148 40.20 4.75 9.46
C ASP A 148 41.13 3.92 8.55
N ASP A 149 40.91 4.07 7.24
CA ASP A 149 41.79 3.59 6.19
C ASP A 149 42.96 4.58 6.09
N ASP A 150 44.01 4.34 6.89
CA ASP A 150 45.31 5.01 6.74
C ASP A 150 45.92 4.57 5.39
N GLY A 151 45.52 5.26 4.33
CA GLY A 151 46.15 5.20 3.03
C GLY A 151 47.48 5.95 3.03
N ASP A 152 48.58 5.22 3.20
CA ASP A 152 49.93 5.70 2.90
C ASP A 152 50.06 6.00 1.39
N GLU A 153 49.97 7.28 1.01
CA GLU A 153 50.34 7.76 -0.33
C GLU A 153 51.85 7.98 -0.41
N ASP A 154 52.60 6.93 -0.79
CA ASP A 154 53.98 7.07 -1.26
C ASP A 154 53.98 7.71 -2.66
N PHE A 155 54.17 9.03 -2.71
CA PHE A 155 54.40 9.81 -3.91
C PHE A 155 55.89 9.73 -4.31
N ASP A 156 56.26 8.73 -5.11
CA ASP A 156 57.56 8.70 -5.79
C ASP A 156 57.61 9.78 -6.88
N SER A 157 58.46 10.79 -6.66
CA SER A 157 58.85 11.79 -7.67
C SER A 157 60.14 11.34 -8.33
N ASP A 158 60.08 10.90 -9.60
CA ASP A 158 61.26 10.71 -10.43
C ASP A 158 61.79 12.06 -10.96
N ASP A 159 63.11 12.27 -10.80
CA ASP A 159 63.96 13.32 -11.40
C ASP A 159 64.60 12.82 -12.71
#